data_AF-A0A5Q3G974-F1
#
_entry.id   AF-A0A5Q3G974-F1
#
_cell.length_a   1.000
_cell.length_b   1.000
_cell.length_c   1.000
_cell.angle_alpha   90.00
_cell.angle_beta   90.00
_cell.angle_gamma   90.00
#
_symmetry.space_group_name_H-M   'P 1'
#
loop_
_entity.id
_entity.type
_entity.pdbx_description
1 polymer ?
#
loop_
_entity_poly.entity_id
_entity_poly.type
_entity_poly.pdbx_seq_one_letter_code
_entity_poly.pdbx_strand_id
1 'polypeptide(L)'
;MGSSSSKSAYSANNTGGASVAAYELSSALTDTLSEINLNGQFLKEQLRQLLERLDQEAAKYTNSKVNDDESIEWNPSQSEVQLISAAWKCARGTYDLEGTMADTGYCTFRRDQVVDSSFAGTVKLITSTVIEAKAGSPTTDSSPVLVLAIRGSASKMDHIVNANAQPRTTESFISKGCLEDLEAHSGFLNSARALESIVTNLINKYLESLPEMSKKKPHILFTGHSAGGAVSQLLYLRNMSNQNLNQSARFSCVTFGAPPCLTQHVDPGIFQPSSGTVCVNVINEFDVVTRADKPYILSLVDVARAMLDLPPKAAISEHETSKEIVSAALETTRDENRRLSDDSEDFPLKEPKFWRFPQPFYHHVGPRVILLTRFVDNQMNLKAVEISSSEFQKLLFCRVAVHGKRFYDERIDALEQGRFNDRSAWTADGEYKDKFIDRK
;
A
#
# COMPACT_ATOMS: atom_id res chain seq x y z
N MET A 1 16.82 56.17 1.57
CA MET A 1 15.37 56.42 1.72
C MET A 1 14.64 55.80 0.53
N GLY A 2 13.58 55.02 0.77
CA GLY A 2 12.58 54.57 -0.22
C GLY A 2 13.06 53.45 -1.17
N SER A 3 12.85 52.15 -0.96
CA SER A 3 11.60 51.36 -0.93
C SER A 3 10.77 51.46 -2.21
N SER A 4 10.75 50.38 -3.00
CA SER A 4 9.54 49.88 -3.67
C SER A 4 9.70 48.40 -3.97
N SER A 5 8.86 47.59 -3.31
CA SER A 5 8.74 46.14 -3.51
C SER A 5 7.75 45.85 -4.64
N SER A 6 8.10 44.95 -5.56
CA SER A 6 7.13 44.24 -6.39
C SER A 6 7.02 42.79 -5.90
N LYS A 7 6.01 42.54 -5.06
CA LYS A 7 5.51 41.19 -4.78
C LYS A 7 4.68 40.74 -5.98
N SER A 8 5.15 39.76 -6.75
CA SER A 8 4.27 38.98 -7.63
C SER A 8 3.69 37.82 -6.82
N ALA A 9 2.39 37.89 -6.59
CA ALA A 9 1.62 36.89 -5.87
C ALA A 9 1.42 35.65 -6.76
N TYR A 10 2.03 34.52 -6.39
CA TYR A 10 1.59 33.20 -6.83
C TYR A 10 0.39 32.80 -5.98
N SER A 11 -0.81 33.11 -6.45
CA SER A 11 -2.07 32.62 -5.89
C SER A 11 -2.31 31.19 -6.37
N ALA A 12 -1.83 30.19 -5.60
CA ALA A 12 -2.25 28.81 -5.77
C ALA A 12 -3.64 28.63 -5.15
N ASN A 13 -4.66 28.65 -6.01
CA ASN A 13 -6.02 28.26 -5.63
C ASN A 13 -6.04 26.76 -5.30
N ASN A 14 -5.83 26.43 -4.02
CA ASN A 14 -6.02 25.09 -3.48
C ASN A 14 -7.01 25.15 -2.31
N THR A 15 -8.25 25.47 -2.61
CA THR A 15 -9.41 25.19 -1.74
C THR A 15 -10.55 24.73 -2.65
N GLY A 16 -10.94 23.46 -2.55
CA GLY A 16 -12.04 22.90 -3.37
C GLY A 16 -11.84 21.48 -3.93
N GLY A 17 -10.78 20.76 -3.57
CA GLY A 17 -10.44 19.47 -4.19
C GLY A 17 -11.05 18.21 -3.56
N ALA A 18 -12.03 18.33 -2.66
CA ALA A 18 -12.58 17.19 -1.91
C ALA A 18 -13.62 16.35 -2.67
N SER A 19 -13.91 16.67 -3.94
CA SER A 19 -15.08 16.17 -4.67
C SER A 19 -14.76 15.60 -6.06
N VAL A 20 -13.54 15.11 -6.34
CA VAL A 20 -13.18 14.78 -7.74
C VAL A 20 -12.80 13.33 -8.02
N ALA A 21 -12.44 12.43 -7.08
CA ALA A 21 -11.99 11.08 -7.52
C ALA A 21 -12.45 9.80 -6.86
N ALA A 22 -13.14 9.87 -5.73
CA ALA A 22 -14.40 9.11 -5.73
C ALA A 22 -15.56 9.96 -6.27
N TYR A 23 -15.25 11.00 -7.03
CA TYR A 23 -16.06 11.52 -8.13
C TYR A 23 -15.28 11.32 -9.45
N GLU A 24 -14.35 10.38 -9.60
CA GLU A 24 -13.71 10.08 -10.92
C GLU A 24 -13.65 8.57 -11.05
N LEU A 25 -13.38 7.82 -9.97
CA LEU A 25 -13.85 6.44 -9.89
C LEU A 25 -15.37 6.43 -9.68
N SER A 26 -15.90 7.28 -8.79
CA SER A 26 -17.34 7.55 -8.74
C SER A 26 -17.84 8.65 -9.66
N SER A 27 -17.13 9.35 -10.54
CA SER A 27 -17.77 9.98 -11.75
C SER A 27 -17.49 9.16 -12.98
N ALA A 28 -16.48 8.29 -13.07
CA ALA A 28 -16.50 7.27 -14.12
C ALA A 28 -17.62 6.25 -13.84
N LEU A 29 -17.85 5.90 -12.57
CA LEU A 29 -19.01 5.10 -12.11
C LEU A 29 -20.28 5.95 -11.97
N THR A 30 -20.26 7.23 -11.55
CA THR A 30 -21.47 8.09 -11.54
C THR A 30 -21.79 8.69 -12.89
N ASP A 31 -20.90 8.86 -13.85
CA ASP A 31 -21.30 9.17 -15.24
C ASP A 31 -21.93 7.93 -15.91
N THR A 32 -21.67 6.73 -15.37
CA THR A 32 -22.44 5.51 -15.68
C THR A 32 -23.64 5.26 -14.74
N LEU A 33 -23.76 5.96 -13.60
CA LEU A 33 -24.81 5.77 -12.57
C LEU A 33 -25.66 7.02 -12.25
N SER A 34 -25.40 8.18 -12.87
CA SER A 34 -26.08 9.49 -12.68
C SER A 34 -27.49 9.49 -13.22
N GLU A 35 -27.86 8.45 -13.98
CA GLU A 35 -29.24 8.23 -14.40
C GLU A 35 -30.05 7.42 -13.38
N ILE A 36 -29.46 7.10 -12.22
CA ILE A 36 -30.15 6.52 -11.08
C ILE A 36 -30.28 7.62 -10.00
N ASN A 37 -31.51 8.00 -9.71
CA ASN A 37 -31.90 9.10 -8.83
C ASN A 37 -31.57 8.75 -7.35
N LEU A 38 -30.81 9.58 -6.61
CA LEU A 38 -30.16 9.15 -5.35
C LEU A 38 -30.28 10.13 -4.16
N ASN A 39 -30.82 9.62 -3.04
CA ASN A 39 -30.86 10.23 -1.70
C ASN A 39 -30.02 9.43 -0.65
N GLY A 40 -29.54 10.12 0.38
CA GLY A 40 -28.33 9.87 1.20
C GLY A 40 -28.18 8.70 2.19
N GLN A 41 -28.81 7.54 2.01
CA GLN A 41 -28.38 6.28 2.67
C GLN A 41 -28.34 5.11 1.69
N PHE A 42 -29.23 5.14 0.71
CA PHE A 42 -29.29 4.22 -0.42
C PHE A 42 -28.00 4.23 -1.26
N LEU A 43 -27.34 5.38 -1.37
CA LEU A 43 -26.04 5.56 -2.06
C LEU A 43 -24.91 4.65 -1.58
N LYS A 44 -24.77 4.47 -0.26
CA LYS A 44 -23.68 3.65 0.31
C LYS A 44 -23.88 2.17 0.04
N GLU A 45 -25.12 1.73 0.12
CA GLU A 45 -25.48 0.33 -0.12
C GLU A 45 -25.38 0.00 -1.61
N GLN A 46 -25.83 0.89 -2.50
CA GLN A 46 -25.63 0.73 -3.94
C GLN A 46 -24.16 0.71 -4.33
N LEU A 47 -23.34 1.62 -3.78
CA LEU A 47 -21.90 1.64 -4.03
C LEU A 47 -21.24 0.34 -3.54
N ARG A 48 -21.66 -0.19 -2.39
CA ARG A 48 -21.19 -1.49 -1.88
C ARG A 48 -21.53 -2.63 -2.85
N GLN A 49 -22.78 -2.70 -3.30
CA GLN A 49 -23.23 -3.71 -4.26
C GLN A 49 -22.50 -3.60 -5.60
N LEU A 50 -22.25 -2.39 -6.07
CA LEU A 50 -21.48 -2.13 -7.28
C LEU A 50 -20.03 -2.62 -7.15
N LEU A 51 -19.35 -2.31 -6.04
CA LEU A 51 -18.00 -2.78 -5.77
C LEU A 51 -17.95 -4.31 -5.64
N GLU A 52 -18.98 -4.93 -5.08
CA GLU A 52 -19.11 -6.40 -5.00
C GLU A 52 -19.29 -7.03 -6.38
N ARG A 53 -20.16 -6.46 -7.23
CA ARG A 53 -20.32 -6.91 -8.62
C ARG A 53 -19.02 -6.74 -9.42
N LEU A 54 -18.30 -5.65 -9.19
CA LEU A 54 -17.01 -5.41 -9.85
C LEU A 54 -15.96 -6.44 -9.41
N ASP A 55 -15.91 -6.79 -8.12
CA ASP A 55 -15.04 -7.85 -7.60
C ASP A 55 -15.43 -9.23 -8.19
N GLN A 56 -16.72 -9.50 -8.36
CA GLN A 56 -17.22 -10.72 -9.03
C GLN A 56 -16.84 -10.77 -10.51
N GLU A 57 -16.93 -9.64 -11.23
CA GLU A 57 -16.49 -9.56 -12.63
C GLU A 57 -14.98 -9.78 -12.73
N ALA A 58 -14.20 -9.11 -11.88
CA ALA A 58 -12.76 -9.29 -11.79
C ALA A 58 -12.39 -10.76 -11.50
N ALA A 59 -13.15 -11.45 -10.64
CA ALA A 59 -12.92 -12.86 -10.31
C ALA A 59 -13.08 -13.83 -11.48
N LYS A 60 -13.71 -13.42 -12.60
CA LYS A 60 -13.78 -14.22 -13.84
C LYS A 60 -12.42 -14.34 -14.54
N TYR A 61 -11.45 -13.50 -14.19
CA TYR A 61 -10.13 -13.48 -14.79
C TYR A 61 -9.14 -14.30 -13.98
N THR A 62 -8.27 -15.07 -14.66
CA THR A 62 -7.30 -15.95 -13.99
C THR A 62 -6.28 -15.20 -13.17
N ASN A 63 -5.88 -14.02 -13.63
CA ASN A 63 -4.93 -13.14 -12.94
C ASN A 63 -5.59 -12.28 -11.86
N SER A 64 -6.85 -12.52 -11.47
CA SER A 64 -7.47 -11.82 -10.33
C SER A 64 -6.95 -12.29 -8.97
N LYS A 65 -6.34 -13.49 -8.94
CA LYS A 65 -5.74 -14.12 -7.76
C LYS A 65 -4.25 -14.33 -7.99
N VAL A 66 -3.52 -14.41 -6.90
CA VAL A 66 -2.13 -14.86 -6.94
C VAL A 66 -2.10 -16.35 -7.26
N ASN A 67 -1.24 -16.74 -8.20
CA ASN A 67 -0.86 -18.13 -8.40
C ASN A 67 0.15 -18.53 -7.32
N ASP A 68 -0.32 -19.16 -6.26
CA ASP A 68 0.51 -19.56 -5.12
C ASP A 68 1.40 -20.76 -5.41
N ASP A 69 1.08 -21.59 -6.42
CA ASP A 69 1.92 -22.73 -6.83
C ASP A 69 3.24 -22.29 -7.49
N GLU A 70 3.22 -21.14 -8.18
CA GLU A 70 4.39 -20.55 -8.85
C GLU A 70 5.10 -19.48 -8.00
N SER A 71 4.53 -19.14 -6.83
CA SER A 71 5.07 -18.09 -5.97
C SER A 71 6.09 -18.64 -4.97
N ILE A 72 7.10 -17.83 -4.65
CA ILE A 72 8.10 -18.20 -3.64
C ILE A 72 7.48 -17.95 -2.26
N GLU A 73 7.45 -18.98 -1.41
CA GLU A 73 7.02 -18.81 -0.03
C GLU A 73 7.92 -17.82 0.70
N TRP A 74 7.31 -16.81 1.30
CA TRP A 74 8.05 -15.86 2.10
C TRP A 74 8.39 -16.48 3.47
N ASN A 75 9.67 -16.60 3.77
CA ASN A 75 10.17 -17.26 4.97
C ASN A 75 11.05 -16.33 5.81
N PRO A 76 10.45 -15.36 6.53
CA PRO A 76 11.18 -14.46 7.41
C PRO A 76 11.57 -15.14 8.73
N SER A 77 12.57 -14.58 9.41
CA SER A 77 12.86 -14.89 10.81
C SER A 77 11.81 -14.30 11.76
N GLN A 78 11.72 -14.85 12.98
CA GLN A 78 10.80 -14.34 13.99
C GLN A 78 11.06 -12.87 14.34
N SER A 79 12.33 -12.45 14.38
CA SER A 79 12.71 -11.08 14.71
C SER A 79 12.30 -10.08 13.62
N GLU A 80 12.36 -10.47 12.34
CA GLU A 80 11.86 -9.66 11.23
C GLU A 80 10.34 -9.48 11.31
N VAL A 81 9.60 -10.55 11.61
CA VAL A 81 8.14 -10.47 11.76
C VAL A 81 7.73 -9.64 12.99
N GLN A 82 8.46 -9.74 14.09
CA GLN A 82 8.25 -8.89 15.26
C GLN A 82 8.47 -7.40 14.92
N LEU A 83 9.49 -7.08 14.13
CA LEU A 83 9.74 -5.72 13.65
C LEU A 83 8.63 -5.24 12.69
N ILE A 84 8.17 -6.10 11.79
CA ILE A 84 7.03 -5.82 10.89
C ILE A 84 5.75 -5.58 11.69
N SER A 85 5.45 -6.41 12.68
CA SER A 85 4.28 -6.22 13.54
C SER A 85 4.38 -4.94 14.37
N ALA A 86 5.56 -4.62 14.89
CA ALA A 86 5.78 -3.37 15.61
C ALA A 86 5.61 -2.15 14.69
N ALA A 87 6.07 -2.23 13.44
CA ALA A 87 5.83 -1.23 12.41
C ALA A 87 4.33 -1.07 12.10
N TRP A 88 3.57 -2.18 12.01
CA TRP A 88 2.12 -2.14 11.81
C TRP A 88 1.40 -1.43 12.95
N LYS A 89 1.72 -1.77 14.21
CA LYS A 89 1.14 -1.13 15.40
C LYS A 89 1.37 0.38 15.39
N CYS A 90 2.59 0.82 15.05
CA CYS A 90 2.91 2.24 14.89
C CYS A 90 2.14 2.89 13.72
N ALA A 91 2.09 2.25 12.54
CA ALA A 91 1.36 2.75 11.38
C ALA A 91 -0.14 2.91 11.66
N ARG A 92 -0.76 1.91 12.31
CA ARG A 92 -2.15 1.95 12.76
C ARG A 92 -2.39 3.02 13.81
N GLY A 93 -1.45 3.19 14.75
CA GLY A 93 -1.50 4.17 15.83
C GLY A 93 -1.57 5.62 15.34
N THR A 94 -1.12 5.93 14.12
CA THR A 94 -1.28 7.27 13.51
C THR A 94 -2.73 7.69 13.28
N TYR A 95 -3.69 6.74 13.36
CA TYR A 95 -5.12 6.99 13.20
C TYR A 95 -5.89 7.01 14.52
N ASP A 96 -5.21 6.72 15.64
CA ASP A 96 -5.76 6.70 16.99
C ASP A 96 -4.71 7.27 17.95
N LEU A 97 -4.65 8.61 17.98
CA LEU A 97 -3.62 9.35 18.71
C LEU A 97 -3.90 9.39 20.22
N GLU A 98 -5.17 9.30 20.60
CA GLU A 98 -5.63 9.26 21.99
C GLU A 98 -5.41 7.87 22.60
N GLY A 99 -5.40 6.82 21.76
CA GLY A 99 -5.06 5.47 22.16
C GLY A 99 -3.59 5.31 22.60
N THR A 100 -3.40 4.55 23.68
CA THR A 100 -2.06 4.05 24.08
C THR A 100 -1.74 2.80 23.27
N MET A 101 -0.56 2.75 22.66
CA MET A 101 -0.08 1.52 22.00
C MET A 101 0.29 0.50 23.08
N ALA A 102 -0.41 -0.64 23.08
CA ALA A 102 -0.13 -1.69 24.04
C ALA A 102 1.22 -2.36 23.74
N ASP A 103 2.01 -2.57 24.79
CA ASP A 103 3.23 -3.37 24.72
C ASP A 103 2.92 -4.80 24.27
N THR A 104 3.85 -5.40 23.55
CA THR A 104 3.73 -6.80 23.12
C THR A 104 4.47 -7.70 24.11
N GLY A 105 4.44 -9.02 23.87
CA GLY A 105 5.31 -9.95 24.59
C GLY A 105 6.81 -9.70 24.38
N TYR A 106 7.18 -8.94 23.35
CA TYR A 106 8.55 -8.82 22.87
C TYR A 106 9.13 -7.40 22.88
N CYS A 107 8.31 -6.36 22.90
CA CYS A 107 8.78 -4.98 22.98
C CYS A 107 7.82 -4.07 23.76
N THR A 108 8.34 -2.90 24.14
CA THR A 108 7.57 -1.78 24.67
C THR A 108 7.52 -0.63 23.66
N PHE A 109 6.46 0.17 23.74
CA PHE A 109 6.27 1.33 22.85
C PHE A 109 6.27 2.63 23.65
N ARG A 110 7.20 3.53 23.33
CA ARG A 110 7.22 4.89 23.88
C ARG A 110 7.00 5.89 22.75
N ARG A 111 5.79 6.46 22.68
CA ARG A 111 5.47 7.52 21.71
C ARG A 111 6.08 8.83 22.20
N ASP A 112 6.97 9.40 21.39
CA ASP A 112 7.76 10.56 21.80
C ASP A 112 7.17 11.87 21.30
N GLN A 113 6.80 11.91 20.02
CA GLN A 113 6.30 13.13 19.38
C GLN A 113 5.20 12.79 18.39
N VAL A 114 4.21 13.67 18.34
CA VAL A 114 3.18 13.71 17.29
C VAL A 114 3.30 15.07 16.63
N VAL A 115 3.45 15.08 15.31
CA VAL A 115 3.42 16.32 14.53
C VAL A 115 2.17 16.28 13.68
N ASP A 116 1.27 17.23 13.94
CA ASP A 116 -0.03 17.32 13.28
C ASP A 116 0.11 17.61 11.78
N SER A 117 -0.90 17.18 11.03
CA SER A 117 -1.00 17.52 9.62
C SER A 117 -1.25 19.01 9.41
N SER A 118 -0.72 19.57 8.33
CA SER A 118 -1.05 20.96 7.96
C SER A 118 -2.49 21.06 7.44
N PHE A 119 -3.10 22.23 7.62
CA PHE A 119 -4.45 22.52 7.11
C PHE A 119 -4.60 22.26 5.60
N ALA A 120 -3.53 22.52 4.83
CA ALA A 120 -3.48 22.27 3.39
C ALA A 120 -3.26 20.79 3.00
N GLY A 121 -3.08 19.88 3.97
CA GLY A 121 -2.86 18.45 3.74
C GLY A 121 -1.49 18.06 3.19
N THR A 122 -0.62 19.04 2.90
CA THR A 122 0.73 18.80 2.38
C THR A 122 1.62 18.10 3.41
N VAL A 123 1.64 18.61 4.65
CA VAL A 123 2.30 17.95 5.77
C VAL A 123 1.35 16.88 6.28
N LYS A 124 1.75 15.62 6.16
CA LYS A 124 0.99 14.50 6.75
C LYS A 124 1.29 14.40 8.24
N LEU A 125 0.35 13.86 8.99
CA LEU A 125 0.61 13.55 10.39
C LEU A 125 1.72 12.50 10.47
N ILE A 126 2.70 12.76 11.35
CA ILE A 126 3.79 11.84 11.64
C ILE A 126 3.88 11.60 13.14
N THR A 127 4.07 10.35 13.54
CA THR A 127 4.37 9.98 14.93
C THR A 127 5.77 9.40 15.01
N SER A 128 6.52 9.84 16.01
CA SER A 128 7.79 9.26 16.42
C SER A 128 7.57 8.35 17.61
N THR A 129 7.97 7.08 17.51
CA THR A 129 7.84 6.08 18.58
C THR A 129 9.15 5.34 18.74
N VAL A 130 9.69 5.29 19.95
CA VAL A 130 10.85 4.46 20.27
C VAL A 130 10.35 3.10 20.74
N ILE A 131 10.89 2.04 20.16
CA ILE A 131 10.57 0.65 20.48
C ILE A 131 11.77 0.02 21.15
N GLU A 132 11.56 -0.58 22.31
CA GLU A 132 12.61 -1.22 23.09
C GLU A 132 12.29 -2.71 23.25
N ALA A 133 13.26 -3.58 22.96
CA ALA A 133 13.11 -5.01 23.14
C ALA A 133 12.97 -5.35 24.63
N LYS A 134 12.03 -6.23 24.98
CA LYS A 134 11.93 -6.79 26.33
C LYS A 134 13.08 -7.78 26.57
N ALA A 135 13.61 -7.81 27.79
CA ALA A 135 14.69 -8.73 28.15
C ALA A 135 14.26 -10.19 27.87
N GLY A 136 15.10 -10.94 27.15
CA GLY A 136 14.85 -12.35 26.79
C GLY A 136 13.99 -12.56 25.54
N SER A 137 13.57 -11.49 24.85
CA SER A 137 12.89 -11.59 23.56
C SER A 137 13.90 -11.79 22.41
N PRO A 138 13.61 -12.65 21.40
CA PRO A 138 14.41 -12.81 20.20
C PRO A 138 14.33 -11.61 19.23
N THR A 139 13.56 -10.57 19.58
CA THR A 139 13.56 -9.30 18.84
C THR A 139 14.99 -8.85 18.61
N THR A 140 15.24 -8.43 17.37
CA THR A 140 16.39 -7.67 16.88
C THR A 140 17.21 -7.06 18.00
N ASP A 141 18.53 -7.29 17.97
CA ASP A 141 19.57 -6.55 18.68
C ASP A 141 19.04 -5.56 19.73
N SER A 142 19.32 -5.80 21.02
CA SER A 142 18.85 -5.05 22.21
C SER A 142 18.88 -3.50 22.18
N SER A 143 19.36 -2.90 21.10
CA SER A 143 19.28 -1.48 20.77
C SER A 143 17.84 -1.05 20.45
N PRO A 144 17.38 0.10 20.98
CA PRO A 144 16.10 0.70 20.61
C PRO A 144 15.98 0.97 19.11
N VAL A 145 14.74 1.00 18.61
CA VAL A 145 14.41 1.35 17.23
C VAL A 145 13.52 2.59 17.22
N LEU A 146 13.93 3.63 16.49
CA LEU A 146 13.09 4.79 16.21
C LEU A 146 12.15 4.48 15.05
N VAL A 147 10.85 4.43 15.31
CA VAL A 147 9.82 4.27 14.28
C VAL A 147 9.20 5.62 13.93
N LEU A 148 9.33 5.99 12.67
CA LEU A 148 8.69 7.15 12.07
C LEU A 148 7.50 6.68 11.23
N ALA A 149 6.30 6.80 11.81
CA ALA A 149 5.06 6.36 11.17
C ALA A 149 4.31 7.55 10.57
N ILE A 150 4.03 7.49 9.27
CA ILE A 150 3.33 8.53 8.53
C ILE A 150 1.88 8.09 8.30
N ARG A 151 0.93 8.93 8.69
CA ARG A 151 -0.49 8.70 8.48
C ARG A 151 -0.82 8.78 6.99
N GLY A 152 -1.60 7.83 6.48
CA GLY A 152 -2.27 8.02 5.18
C GLY A 152 -3.25 9.20 5.21
N SER A 153 -3.87 9.54 4.09
CA SER A 153 -4.86 10.63 4.13
C SER A 153 -6.06 10.26 5.00
N ALA A 154 -6.54 11.23 5.77
CA ALA A 154 -7.75 11.09 6.58
C ALA A 154 -8.99 10.82 5.69
N SER A 155 -8.97 11.35 4.48
CA SER A 155 -9.90 11.03 3.40
C SER A 155 -9.27 9.94 2.52
N LYS A 156 -9.90 8.75 2.46
CA LYS A 156 -9.53 7.68 1.51
C LYS A 156 -9.67 8.11 0.04
N MET A 157 -10.35 9.24 -0.18
CA MET A 157 -10.65 9.84 -1.48
C MET A 157 -9.44 10.58 -2.06
N ASP A 158 -8.57 11.17 -1.22
CA ASP A 158 -7.47 12.04 -1.66
C ASP A 158 -6.40 11.33 -2.52
N HIS A 159 -6.34 9.98 -2.46
CA HIS A 159 -5.33 9.18 -3.19
C HIS A 159 -5.78 8.73 -4.55
N ILE A 160 -7.07 8.45 -4.71
CA ILE A 160 -7.63 8.12 -6.02
C ILE A 160 -7.67 9.39 -6.89
N VAL A 161 -7.79 10.59 -6.27
CA VAL A 161 -7.73 11.91 -6.98
C VAL A 161 -6.34 12.22 -7.45
N ASN A 162 -5.35 11.74 -6.70
CA ASN A 162 -3.96 11.90 -7.04
C ASN A 162 -3.46 10.87 -8.05
N ALA A 163 -4.22 9.83 -8.44
CA ALA A 163 -3.79 8.89 -9.48
C ALA A 163 -3.45 9.58 -10.82
N ASN A 164 -3.98 10.79 -11.06
CA ASN A 164 -3.66 11.66 -12.20
C ASN A 164 -2.43 12.57 -12.01
N ALA A 165 -1.75 12.51 -10.86
CA ALA A 165 -0.62 13.37 -10.57
C ALA A 165 0.58 12.93 -11.41
N GLN A 166 1.05 13.81 -12.29
CA GLN A 166 2.21 13.55 -13.13
C GLN A 166 3.46 13.27 -12.27
N PRO A 167 4.44 12.47 -12.77
CA PRO A 167 5.69 12.28 -12.09
C PRO A 167 6.41 13.61 -11.96
N ARG A 168 7.25 13.71 -10.93
CA ARG A 168 8.17 14.82 -10.76
C ARG A 168 9.53 14.26 -10.39
N THR A 169 10.57 14.85 -10.97
CA THR A 169 11.96 14.59 -10.62
C THR A 169 12.22 14.64 -9.12
N THR A 170 12.98 13.64 -8.66
CA THR A 170 13.47 13.52 -7.28
C THR A 170 14.86 14.12 -7.09
N GLU A 171 15.51 14.69 -8.11
CA GLU A 171 16.92 15.12 -8.09
C GLU A 171 17.36 16.02 -6.92
N SER A 172 16.47 16.88 -6.42
CA SER A 172 16.74 17.76 -5.27
C SER A 172 16.44 17.11 -3.92
N PHE A 173 15.88 15.90 -3.93
CA PHE A 173 15.43 15.16 -2.77
C PHE A 173 16.22 13.86 -2.63
N ILE A 174 16.25 12.95 -3.59
CA ILE A 174 17.07 11.73 -3.51
C ILE A 174 18.41 12.02 -4.21
N SER A 175 19.53 11.73 -3.54
CA SER A 175 20.87 12.11 -4.04
C SER A 175 21.18 11.44 -5.38
N LYS A 176 21.69 12.25 -6.34
CA LYS A 176 21.90 11.88 -7.76
C LYS A 176 22.75 10.63 -8.01
N GLY A 177 23.69 10.31 -7.12
CA GLY A 177 24.71 9.27 -7.37
C GLY A 177 24.20 7.83 -7.44
N CYS A 178 22.93 7.57 -7.08
CA CYS A 178 22.41 6.20 -7.00
C CYS A 178 21.25 5.92 -7.97
N LEU A 179 20.48 6.93 -8.40
CA LEU A 179 19.23 6.74 -9.15
C LEU A 179 19.00 7.93 -10.11
N GLU A 180 19.61 7.87 -11.30
CA GLU A 180 19.42 8.86 -12.36
C GLU A 180 17.98 8.83 -12.90
N ASP A 181 17.45 10.01 -13.26
CA ASP A 181 16.11 10.20 -13.83
C ASP A 181 14.96 9.58 -13.02
N LEU A 182 15.17 9.38 -11.72
CA LEU A 182 14.13 8.88 -10.84
C LEU A 182 13.07 9.96 -10.61
N GLU A 183 11.86 9.67 -11.04
CA GLU A 183 10.70 10.50 -10.76
C GLU A 183 9.77 9.80 -9.77
N ALA A 184 9.09 10.60 -8.97
CA ALA A 184 8.10 10.13 -8.02
C ALA A 184 6.75 10.75 -8.32
N HIS A 185 5.69 10.04 -7.92
CA HIS A 185 4.35 10.57 -7.90
C HIS A 185 4.33 11.91 -7.15
N SER A 186 3.94 12.99 -7.83
CA SER A 186 4.13 14.35 -7.33
C SER A 186 3.41 14.65 -6.01
N GLY A 187 2.22 14.09 -5.79
CA GLY A 187 1.51 14.19 -4.50
C GLY A 187 2.33 13.64 -3.32
N PHE A 188 2.80 12.39 -3.41
CA PHE A 188 3.64 11.78 -2.37
C PHE A 188 4.98 12.50 -2.20
N LEU A 189 5.60 12.93 -3.31
CA LEU A 189 6.86 13.67 -3.26
C LEU A 189 6.72 15.03 -2.55
N ASN A 190 5.63 15.75 -2.80
CA ASN A 190 5.36 17.01 -2.10
C ASN A 190 5.17 16.78 -0.60
N SER A 191 4.47 15.71 -0.20
CA SER A 191 4.34 15.34 1.22
C SER A 191 5.67 14.94 1.84
N ALA A 192 6.50 14.17 1.13
CA ALA A 192 7.82 13.77 1.61
C ALA A 192 8.74 15.00 1.81
N ARG A 193 8.77 15.93 0.85
CA ARG A 193 9.51 17.20 0.96
C ARG A 193 9.03 18.04 2.14
N ALA A 194 7.72 18.12 2.36
CA ALA A 194 7.16 18.87 3.49
C ALA A 194 7.50 18.26 4.86
N LEU A 195 7.80 16.96 4.91
CA LEU A 195 8.21 16.25 6.11
C LEU A 195 9.73 16.20 6.32
N GLU A 196 10.53 16.62 5.34
CA GLU A 196 11.98 16.41 5.35
C GLU A 196 12.67 16.99 6.57
N SER A 197 12.41 18.27 6.89
CA SER A 197 13.02 18.95 8.02
C SER A 197 12.57 18.35 9.36
N ILE A 198 11.28 17.97 9.44
CA ILE A 198 10.71 17.32 10.63
C ILE A 198 11.39 15.97 10.87
N VAL A 199 11.49 15.13 9.84
CA VAL A 199 12.13 13.82 9.90
C VAL A 199 13.60 13.95 10.27
N THR A 200 14.32 14.89 9.64
CA THR A 200 15.74 15.14 9.94
C THR A 200 15.93 15.51 11.41
N ASN A 201 15.10 16.41 11.94
CA ASN A 201 15.16 16.81 13.35
C ASN A 201 14.83 15.67 14.31
N LEU A 202 13.83 14.85 13.99
CA LEU A 202 13.46 13.68 14.79
C LEU A 202 14.59 12.64 14.83
N ILE A 203 15.24 12.38 13.69
CA ILE A 203 16.40 11.50 13.59
C ILE A 203 17.57 12.07 14.40
N ASN A 204 17.94 13.33 14.20
CA ASN A 204 19.06 13.94 14.91
C ASN A 204 18.86 13.90 16.43
N LYS A 205 17.68 14.29 16.90
CA LYS A 205 17.34 14.23 18.34
C LYS A 205 17.42 12.80 18.89
N TYR A 206 17.01 11.80 18.11
CA TYR A 206 17.15 10.41 18.51
C TYR A 206 18.62 9.99 18.58
N LEU A 207 19.43 10.31 17.57
CA LEU A 207 20.85 9.99 17.54
C LEU A 207 21.60 10.66 18.70
N GLU A 208 21.31 11.93 19.00
CA GLU A 208 21.87 12.68 20.13
C GLU A 208 21.48 12.10 21.50
N SER A 209 20.35 11.39 21.59
CA SER A 209 19.88 10.77 22.84
C SER A 209 20.56 9.43 23.16
N LEU A 210 21.30 8.85 22.20
CA LEU A 210 21.92 7.55 22.38
C LEU A 210 23.30 7.67 23.04
N PRO A 211 23.71 6.69 23.87
CA PRO A 211 25.05 6.70 24.46
C PRO A 211 26.15 6.60 23.40
N GLU A 212 27.17 7.44 23.51
CA GLU A 212 28.37 7.49 22.65
C GLU A 212 29.09 6.14 22.51
N MET A 213 29.00 5.25 23.52
CA MET A 213 29.63 3.92 23.51
C MET A 213 28.74 2.79 22.95
N SER A 214 27.65 3.12 22.28
CA SER A 214 26.81 2.08 21.64
C SER A 214 27.59 1.40 20.51
N LYS A 215 27.94 0.11 20.70
CA LYS A 215 28.70 -0.68 19.71
C LYS A 215 27.92 -0.95 18.41
N LYS A 216 26.62 -0.67 18.38
CA LYS A 216 25.70 -0.97 17.27
C LYS A 216 25.15 0.31 16.69
N LYS A 217 25.08 0.36 15.36
CA LYS A 217 24.47 1.47 14.65
C LYS A 217 23.00 1.62 15.07
N PRO A 218 22.56 2.85 15.41
CA PRO A 218 21.16 3.17 15.69
C PRO A 218 20.23 2.68 14.58
N HIS A 219 19.03 2.24 14.93
CA HIS A 219 18.04 1.73 13.97
C HIS A 219 16.88 2.70 13.83
N ILE A 220 16.59 3.08 12.59
CA ILE A 220 15.47 3.95 12.22
C ILE A 220 14.58 3.17 11.25
N LEU A 221 13.27 3.15 11.50
CA LEU A 221 12.29 2.46 10.69
C LEU A 221 11.22 3.43 10.20
N PHE A 222 11.03 3.49 8.89
CA PHE A 222 9.95 4.22 8.25
C PHE A 222 8.76 3.29 8.02
N THR A 223 7.56 3.74 8.36
CA THR A 223 6.35 2.94 8.13
C THR A 223 5.12 3.78 7.85
N GLY A 224 4.09 3.16 7.30
CA GLY A 224 2.82 3.79 7.02
C GLY A 224 1.84 2.84 6.34
N HIS A 225 0.55 3.10 6.55
CA HIS A 225 -0.55 2.43 5.85
C HIS A 225 -1.03 3.30 4.69
N SER A 226 -1.46 2.65 3.60
CA SER A 226 -1.98 3.34 2.42
C SER A 226 -0.93 4.34 1.90
N ALA A 227 -1.35 5.54 1.52
CA ALA A 227 -0.42 6.58 1.08
C ALA A 227 0.60 7.06 2.11
N GLY A 228 0.37 6.81 3.40
CA GLY A 228 1.41 7.03 4.41
C GLY A 228 2.64 6.20 4.07
N GLY A 229 2.43 4.94 3.67
CA GLY A 229 3.48 4.04 3.22
C GLY A 229 4.20 4.50 1.95
N ALA A 230 3.50 5.11 0.98
CA ALA A 230 4.14 5.69 -0.20
C ALA A 230 5.08 6.86 0.17
N VAL A 231 4.66 7.73 1.08
CA VAL A 231 5.51 8.81 1.59
C VAL A 231 6.68 8.27 2.41
N SER A 232 6.46 7.21 3.20
CA SER A 232 7.51 6.52 3.97
C SER A 232 8.59 5.92 3.08
N GLN A 233 8.24 5.36 1.91
CA GLN A 233 9.21 4.86 0.92
C GLN A 233 10.11 5.98 0.39
N LEU A 234 9.55 7.15 0.06
CA LEU A 234 10.34 8.29 -0.42
C LEU A 234 11.27 8.85 0.67
N LEU A 235 10.79 8.94 1.91
CA LEU A 235 11.62 9.34 3.05
C LEU A 235 12.72 8.33 3.36
N TYR A 236 12.42 7.04 3.26
CA TYR A 236 13.41 5.98 3.39
C TYR A 236 14.53 6.14 2.35
N LEU A 237 14.19 6.29 1.07
CA LEU A 237 15.16 6.49 0.00
C LEU A 237 15.98 7.78 0.19
N ARG A 238 15.36 8.88 0.63
CA ARG A 238 16.07 10.13 0.98
C ARG A 238 17.19 9.84 1.97
N ASN A 239 16.89 9.14 3.05
CA ASN A 239 17.84 8.87 4.13
C ASN A 239 18.91 7.83 3.71
N MET A 240 18.54 6.79 2.97
CA MET A 240 19.50 5.83 2.39
C MET A 240 20.48 6.49 1.42
N SER A 241 19.99 7.46 0.63
CA SER A 241 20.82 8.21 -0.34
C SER A 241 21.75 9.23 0.32
N ASN A 242 21.59 9.50 1.61
CA ASN A 242 22.51 10.34 2.38
C ASN A 242 23.63 9.45 2.95
N GLN A 243 24.79 9.45 2.29
CA GLN A 243 25.92 8.59 2.63
C GLN A 243 26.38 8.75 4.09
N ASN A 244 26.39 9.97 4.64
CA ASN A 244 26.82 10.20 6.02
C ASN A 244 25.83 9.56 7.03
N LEU A 245 24.53 9.70 6.77
CA LEU A 245 23.49 9.09 7.61
C LEU A 245 23.45 7.57 7.45
N ASN A 246 23.54 7.05 6.21
CA ASN A 246 23.55 5.61 5.94
C ASN A 246 24.78 4.90 6.51
N GLN A 247 25.90 5.61 6.66
CA GLN A 247 27.06 5.10 7.39
C GLN A 247 26.84 5.09 8.91
N SER A 248 26.11 6.07 9.45
CA SER A 248 25.96 6.27 10.89
C SER A 248 24.77 5.51 11.50
N ALA A 249 23.75 5.18 10.72
CA ALA A 249 22.54 4.52 11.17
C ALA A 249 22.09 3.42 10.20
N ARG A 250 21.21 2.54 10.68
CA ARG A 250 20.55 1.50 9.88
C ARG A 250 19.12 1.92 9.61
N PHE A 251 18.66 1.74 8.39
CA PHE A 251 17.30 2.13 8.00
C PHE A 251 16.47 0.93 7.57
N SER A 252 15.20 0.92 7.95
CA SER A 252 14.21 -0.06 7.51
C SER A 252 12.97 0.64 6.99
N CYS A 253 12.23 -0.03 6.10
CA CYS A 253 10.99 0.49 5.55
C CYS A 253 9.97 -0.65 5.44
N VAL A 254 8.91 -0.58 6.24
CA VAL A 254 7.82 -1.56 6.19
C VAL A 254 6.54 -0.81 5.89
N THR A 255 5.90 -1.12 4.77
CA THR A 255 4.64 -0.46 4.36
C THR A 255 3.49 -1.44 4.29
N PHE A 256 2.27 -0.94 4.46
CA PHE A 256 1.05 -1.75 4.48
C PHE A 256 0.04 -1.19 3.50
N GLY A 257 -0.27 -1.94 2.44
CA GLY A 257 -1.24 -1.51 1.44
C GLY A 257 -0.85 -0.22 0.71
N ALA A 258 0.44 0.08 0.58
CA ALA A 258 0.90 1.31 -0.04
C ALA A 258 0.70 1.28 -1.57
N PRO A 259 0.22 2.38 -2.18
CA PRO A 259 0.25 2.51 -3.64
C PRO A 259 1.69 2.62 -4.14
N PRO A 260 1.93 2.29 -5.43
CA PRO A 260 3.24 2.50 -6.06
C PRO A 260 3.53 4.01 -6.17
N CYS A 261 4.81 4.41 -6.16
CA CYS A 261 5.17 5.83 -6.06
C CYS A 261 6.35 6.29 -6.92
N LEU A 262 7.08 5.39 -7.60
CA LEU A 262 8.28 5.72 -8.39
C LEU A 262 8.16 5.29 -9.84
N THR A 263 8.67 6.06 -10.79
CA THR A 263 8.61 5.69 -12.21
C THR A 263 9.49 4.48 -12.57
N GLN A 264 10.44 4.15 -11.70
CA GLN A 264 11.37 3.03 -11.89
C GLN A 264 11.30 2.07 -10.70
N HIS A 265 11.59 0.79 -10.95
CA HIS A 265 11.78 -0.20 -9.89
C HIS A 265 13.09 0.09 -9.15
N VAL A 266 13.02 0.26 -7.83
CA VAL A 266 14.20 0.49 -6.99
C VAL A 266 14.40 -0.69 -6.06
N ASP A 267 15.50 -1.41 -6.27
CA ASP A 267 16.00 -2.41 -5.32
C ASP A 267 16.83 -1.68 -4.23
N PRO A 268 16.41 -1.73 -2.95
CA PRO A 268 17.15 -1.14 -1.84
C PRO A 268 18.61 -1.62 -1.73
N GLY A 269 18.95 -2.79 -2.30
CA GLY A 269 20.30 -3.34 -2.33
C GLY A 269 21.34 -2.40 -2.94
N ILE A 270 20.93 -1.49 -3.85
CA ILE A 270 21.82 -0.47 -4.43
C ILE A 270 22.47 0.45 -3.39
N PHE A 271 21.83 0.62 -2.23
CA PHE A 271 22.33 1.46 -1.14
C PHE A 271 23.16 0.70 -0.10
N GLN A 272 23.44 -0.59 -0.35
CA GLN A 272 24.22 -1.47 0.54
C GLN A 272 23.72 -1.39 2.01
N PRO A 273 22.46 -1.75 2.27
CA PRO A 273 21.86 -1.61 3.59
C PRO A 273 22.66 -2.40 4.64
N SER A 274 22.72 -1.84 5.86
CA SER A 274 23.34 -2.52 6.99
C SER A 274 22.58 -3.81 7.34
N SER A 275 23.26 -4.80 7.90
CA SER A 275 22.64 -6.05 8.33
C SER A 275 21.51 -5.84 9.36
N GLY A 276 20.55 -6.77 9.37
CA GLY A 276 19.39 -6.74 10.28
C GLY A 276 18.42 -5.59 9.98
N THR A 277 18.35 -5.15 8.72
CA THR A 277 17.35 -4.18 8.24
C THR A 277 16.28 -4.90 7.43
N VAL A 278 15.05 -4.38 7.47
CA VAL A 278 13.91 -4.92 6.73
C VAL A 278 13.38 -3.86 5.77
N CYS A 279 13.21 -4.21 4.50
CA CYS A 279 12.51 -3.39 3.52
C CYS A 279 11.47 -4.25 2.79
N VAL A 280 10.18 -4.07 3.07
CA VAL A 280 9.10 -4.85 2.47
C VAL A 280 7.82 -4.04 2.30
N ASN A 281 7.07 -4.34 1.23
CA ASN A 281 5.70 -3.89 1.04
C ASN A 281 4.76 -5.05 1.39
N VAL A 282 4.07 -4.95 2.53
CA VAL A 282 3.09 -5.94 2.96
C VAL A 282 1.75 -5.62 2.31
N ILE A 283 1.23 -6.56 1.55
CA ILE A 283 0.06 -6.37 0.68
C ILE A 283 -0.96 -7.45 0.95
N ASN A 284 -2.21 -7.08 1.21
CA ASN A 284 -3.29 -8.05 1.19
C ASN A 284 -3.62 -8.44 -0.26
N GLU A 285 -3.79 -9.74 -0.53
CA GLU A 285 -4.38 -10.18 -1.81
C GLU A 285 -5.69 -9.42 -2.08
N PHE A 286 -5.90 -9.02 -3.33
CA PHE A 286 -7.03 -8.21 -3.80
C PHE A 286 -7.01 -6.73 -3.37
N ASP A 287 -6.01 -6.26 -2.62
CA ASP A 287 -5.92 -4.84 -2.22
C ASP A 287 -5.66 -3.93 -3.42
N VAL A 288 -6.72 -3.30 -3.91
CA VAL A 288 -6.71 -2.41 -5.08
C VAL A 288 -5.77 -1.20 -4.92
N VAL A 289 -5.56 -0.70 -3.69
CA VAL A 289 -4.75 0.50 -3.46
C VAL A 289 -3.30 0.24 -3.83
N THR A 290 -2.84 -0.99 -3.63
CA THR A 290 -1.46 -1.39 -3.95
C THR A 290 -1.18 -1.41 -5.44
N ARG A 291 -2.20 -1.34 -6.28
CA ARG A 291 -2.09 -1.26 -7.74
C ARG A 291 -2.51 0.10 -8.28
N ALA A 292 -2.95 1.03 -7.45
CA ALA A 292 -3.62 2.26 -7.86
C ALA A 292 -2.67 3.29 -8.50
N ASP A 293 -2.30 3.03 -9.75
CA ASP A 293 -1.77 4.01 -10.68
C ASP A 293 -2.77 4.28 -11.82
N LYS A 294 -2.53 5.33 -12.62
CA LYS A 294 -3.48 5.75 -13.66
C LYS A 294 -3.84 4.63 -14.65
N PRO A 295 -2.88 3.92 -15.28
CA PRO A 295 -3.21 2.85 -16.22
C PRO A 295 -4.04 1.72 -15.59
N TYR A 296 -3.75 1.37 -14.33
CA TYR A 296 -4.49 0.34 -13.62
C TYR A 296 -5.94 0.77 -13.31
N ILE A 297 -6.14 1.99 -12.81
CA ILE A 297 -7.48 2.51 -12.51
C ILE A 297 -8.33 2.58 -13.79
N LEU A 298 -7.76 3.01 -14.92
CA LEU A 298 -8.46 2.99 -16.21
C LEU A 298 -8.85 1.57 -16.64
N SER A 299 -8.00 0.58 -16.35
CA SER A 299 -8.32 -0.82 -16.62
C SER A 299 -9.52 -1.30 -15.78
N LEU A 300 -9.64 -0.88 -14.52
CA LEU A 300 -10.80 -1.19 -13.69
C LEU A 300 -12.09 -0.56 -14.22
N VAL A 301 -12.01 0.63 -14.84
CA VAL A 301 -13.14 1.22 -15.54
C VAL A 301 -13.57 0.34 -16.72
N ASP A 302 -12.63 -0.19 -17.50
CA ASP A 302 -12.97 -1.11 -18.60
C ASP A 302 -13.55 -2.44 -18.08
N VAL A 303 -13.10 -2.96 -16.94
CA VAL A 303 -13.74 -4.11 -16.27
C VAL A 303 -15.17 -3.76 -15.86
N ALA A 304 -15.40 -2.58 -15.28
CA ALA A 304 -16.73 -2.11 -14.91
C ALA A 304 -17.65 -1.95 -16.13
N ARG A 305 -17.10 -1.49 -17.27
CA ARG A 305 -17.85 -1.40 -18.53
C ARG A 305 -18.24 -2.78 -19.06
N ALA A 306 -17.31 -3.74 -19.02
CA ALA A 306 -17.60 -5.13 -19.39
C ALA A 306 -18.67 -5.77 -18.50
N MET A 307 -18.65 -5.50 -17.18
CA MET A 307 -19.70 -5.93 -16.24
C MET A 307 -21.10 -5.40 -16.60
N LEU A 308 -21.17 -4.26 -17.29
CA LEU A 308 -22.39 -3.58 -17.71
C LEU A 308 -22.73 -3.84 -19.19
N ASP A 309 -22.05 -4.80 -19.84
CA ASP A 309 -22.18 -5.10 -21.28
C ASP A 309 -21.95 -3.87 -22.19
N LEU A 310 -21.11 -2.94 -21.74
CA LEU A 310 -20.76 -1.72 -22.48
C LEU A 310 -19.47 -1.93 -23.28
N PRO A 311 -19.35 -1.30 -24.48
CA PRO A 311 -18.13 -1.39 -25.28
C PRO A 311 -16.92 -0.81 -24.53
N PRO A 312 -15.68 -1.32 -24.73
CA PRO A 312 -14.47 -0.75 -24.11
C PRO A 312 -14.32 0.74 -24.44
N LYS A 313 -13.71 1.53 -23.53
CA LYS A 313 -13.59 2.98 -23.72
C LYS A 313 -12.86 3.37 -25.02
N ALA A 314 -11.89 2.56 -25.44
CA ALA A 314 -11.11 2.76 -26.67
C ALA A 314 -11.92 2.56 -27.98
N ALA A 315 -13.10 1.94 -27.91
CA ALA A 315 -13.97 1.70 -29.08
C ALA A 315 -14.97 2.85 -29.32
N ILE A 316 -15.01 3.85 -28.44
CA ILE A 316 -15.94 4.97 -28.52
C ILE A 316 -15.22 6.12 -29.26
N SER A 317 -15.68 6.43 -30.47
CA SER A 317 -15.42 7.70 -31.14
C SER A 317 -15.78 8.83 -30.17
N GLU A 318 -14.96 9.88 -30.05
CA GLU A 318 -15.13 11.01 -29.10
C GLU A 318 -16.49 11.75 -29.20
N HIS A 319 -17.43 11.30 -30.03
CA HIS A 319 -18.67 11.96 -30.38
C HIS A 319 -19.98 11.24 -30.05
N GLU A 320 -19.99 10.07 -29.41
CA GLU A 320 -21.24 9.44 -28.95
C GLU A 320 -21.50 9.76 -27.47
N THR A 321 -22.39 10.72 -27.24
CA THR A 321 -22.77 11.22 -25.91
C THR A 321 -23.25 10.11 -24.97
N SER A 322 -22.77 10.16 -23.73
CA SER A 322 -23.03 9.25 -22.60
C SER A 322 -24.50 8.91 -22.27
N LYS A 323 -25.50 9.43 -23.00
CA LYS A 323 -26.94 9.31 -22.71
C LYS A 323 -27.61 8.06 -23.32
N GLU A 324 -27.16 7.58 -24.49
CA GLU A 324 -27.80 6.42 -25.15
C GLU A 324 -27.39 5.09 -24.49
N ILE A 325 -26.18 5.07 -23.94
CA ILE A 325 -25.56 3.91 -23.28
C ILE A 325 -26.25 3.57 -21.95
N VAL A 326 -26.69 4.58 -21.21
CA VAL A 326 -27.22 4.39 -19.86
C VAL A 326 -28.72 4.04 -19.89
N SER A 327 -29.46 4.48 -20.91
CA SER A 327 -30.83 3.99 -21.19
C SER A 327 -30.87 2.47 -21.41
N ALA A 328 -29.87 1.89 -22.08
CA ALA A 328 -29.80 0.44 -22.33
C ALA A 328 -29.48 -0.38 -21.06
N ALA A 329 -28.68 0.15 -20.14
CA ALA A 329 -28.33 -0.50 -18.87
C ALA A 329 -29.48 -0.44 -17.83
N LEU A 330 -30.38 0.55 -17.95
CA LEU A 330 -31.54 0.70 -17.07
C LEU A 330 -32.74 -0.15 -17.50
N GLU A 331 -32.85 -0.51 -18.78
CA GLU A 331 -33.90 -1.45 -19.25
C GLU A 331 -33.60 -2.90 -18.83
N THR A 332 -32.32 -3.29 -18.80
CA THR A 332 -31.89 -4.64 -18.41
C THR A 332 -32.01 -4.94 -16.91
N THR A 333 -32.12 -3.91 -16.06
CA THR A 333 -32.32 -4.05 -14.60
C THR A 333 -33.79 -4.11 -14.18
N ARG A 334 -34.75 -3.96 -15.12
CA ARG A 334 -36.19 -4.08 -14.85
C ARG A 334 -36.80 -5.43 -15.23
N ASP A 335 -36.04 -6.31 -15.88
CA ASP A 335 -36.56 -7.58 -16.40
C ASP A 335 -36.11 -8.77 -15.54
N GLU A 336 -36.55 -8.81 -14.27
CA GLU A 336 -36.38 -9.95 -13.34
C GLU A 336 -37.23 -11.19 -13.72
N ASN A 337 -37.59 -11.40 -15.00
CA ASN A 337 -38.46 -12.50 -15.40
C ASN A 337 -38.06 -13.24 -16.68
N ARG A 338 -36.76 -13.34 -17.00
CA ARG A 338 -36.30 -14.37 -17.95
C ARG A 338 -35.98 -15.67 -17.22
N ARG A 339 -37.01 -16.53 -17.21
CA ARG A 339 -36.95 -17.95 -16.83
C ARG A 339 -35.73 -18.62 -17.48
N LEU A 340 -34.99 -19.34 -16.64
CA LEU A 340 -34.04 -20.37 -17.04
C LEU A 340 -34.76 -21.39 -17.92
N SER A 341 -34.48 -21.39 -19.22
CA SER A 341 -34.74 -22.56 -20.08
C SER A 341 -33.49 -23.43 -20.03
N ASP A 342 -33.70 -24.62 -19.48
CA ASP A 342 -32.86 -25.80 -19.56
C ASP A 342 -32.67 -26.17 -21.04
N ASP A 343 -31.46 -26.04 -21.55
CA ASP A 343 -31.01 -26.72 -22.76
C ASP A 343 -29.53 -27.09 -22.58
N SER A 344 -29.33 -28.40 -22.43
CA SER A 344 -28.06 -29.08 -22.45
C SER A 344 -27.41 -28.98 -23.83
N GLU A 345 -26.36 -28.17 -23.96
CA GLU A 345 -25.45 -28.20 -25.10
C GLU A 345 -24.01 -28.12 -24.58
N ASP A 346 -23.19 -29.08 -25.01
CA ASP A 346 -21.77 -29.21 -24.72
C ASP A 346 -21.02 -27.91 -25.04
N PHE A 347 -20.61 -27.16 -24.02
CA PHE A 347 -19.79 -25.96 -24.20
C PHE A 347 -18.32 -26.36 -24.36
N PRO A 348 -17.63 -25.95 -25.45
CA PRO A 348 -16.18 -26.06 -25.52
C PRO A 348 -15.58 -25.24 -24.38
N LEU A 349 -14.66 -25.84 -23.61
CA LEU A 349 -13.92 -25.24 -22.50
C LEU A 349 -13.42 -23.84 -22.91
N LYS A 350 -14.13 -22.78 -22.49
CA LYS A 350 -13.71 -21.40 -22.74
C LYS A 350 -12.33 -21.23 -22.12
N GLU A 351 -11.35 -20.86 -22.94
CA GLU A 351 -10.01 -20.54 -22.45
C GLU A 351 -10.11 -19.55 -21.28
N PRO A 352 -9.29 -19.72 -20.22
CA PRO A 352 -9.37 -18.85 -19.07
C PRO A 352 -9.14 -17.39 -19.47
N LYS A 353 -10.09 -16.51 -19.14
CA LYS A 353 -10.02 -15.09 -19.52
C LYS A 353 -8.87 -14.43 -18.75
N PHE A 354 -7.83 -13.97 -19.44
CA PHE A 354 -6.71 -13.24 -18.81
C PHE A 354 -6.86 -11.74 -19.07
N TRP A 355 -6.86 -10.91 -18.02
CA TRP A 355 -6.94 -9.45 -18.19
C TRP A 355 -5.57 -8.85 -18.48
N ARG A 356 -5.43 -8.13 -19.59
CA ARG A 356 -4.16 -7.48 -19.94
C ARG A 356 -4.14 -6.03 -19.45
N PHE A 357 -3.08 -5.67 -18.75
CA PHE A 357 -2.85 -4.31 -18.29
C PHE A 357 -1.87 -3.58 -19.21
N PRO A 358 -2.02 -2.25 -19.38
CA PRO A 358 -0.94 -1.42 -19.88
C PRO A 358 0.27 -1.46 -18.93
N GLN A 359 1.42 -1.00 -19.42
CA GLN A 359 2.61 -0.79 -18.60
C GLN A 359 2.26 0.12 -17.40
N PRO A 360 2.65 -0.26 -16.17
CA PRO A 360 2.43 0.58 -15.01
C PRO A 360 3.31 1.83 -15.11
N PHE A 361 2.80 2.91 -14.55
CA PHE A 361 3.50 4.18 -14.51
C PHE A 361 4.33 4.33 -13.24
N TYR A 362 3.93 3.65 -12.16
CA TYR A 362 4.62 3.67 -10.89
C TYR A 362 4.93 2.27 -10.36
N HIS A 363 5.96 2.20 -9.53
CA HIS A 363 6.50 1.02 -8.87
C HIS A 363 6.68 1.26 -7.36
N HIS A 364 6.71 0.17 -6.59
CA HIS A 364 7.10 0.17 -5.18
C HIS A 364 8.61 0.11 -5.01
N VAL A 365 9.07 0.43 -3.80
CA VAL A 365 10.45 0.25 -3.36
C VAL A 365 10.60 -1.09 -2.65
N GLY A 366 11.45 -1.97 -3.17
CA GLY A 366 11.76 -3.26 -2.55
C GLY A 366 10.70 -4.37 -2.74
N PRO A 367 10.90 -5.53 -2.09
CA PRO A 367 10.06 -6.72 -2.22
C PRO A 367 8.58 -6.49 -1.91
N ARG A 368 7.71 -7.26 -2.58
CA ARG A 368 6.27 -7.34 -2.27
C ARG A 368 5.95 -8.67 -1.63
N VAL A 369 5.50 -8.60 -0.39
CA VAL A 369 5.02 -9.76 0.36
C VAL A 369 3.50 -9.72 0.32
N ILE A 370 2.89 -10.69 -0.35
CA ILE A 370 1.44 -10.79 -0.48
C ILE A 370 0.89 -11.77 0.56
N LEU A 371 -0.06 -11.29 1.35
CA LEU A 371 -0.80 -12.06 2.34
C LEU A 371 -2.07 -12.62 1.70
N LEU A 372 -2.08 -13.94 1.57
CA LEU A 372 -3.12 -14.74 0.95
C LEU A 372 -3.94 -15.41 2.05
N THR A 373 -5.25 -15.54 1.86
CA THR A 373 -6.05 -16.42 2.71
C THR A 373 -6.61 -17.54 1.86
N ARG A 374 -6.38 -18.78 2.27
CA ARG A 374 -6.84 -19.99 1.57
C ARG A 374 -7.67 -20.82 2.53
N PHE A 375 -8.69 -21.48 2.00
CA PHE A 375 -9.50 -22.41 2.77
C PHE A 375 -8.92 -23.81 2.60
N VAL A 376 -8.33 -24.36 3.67
CA VAL A 376 -7.67 -25.67 3.69
C VAL A 376 -8.15 -26.39 4.95
N ASP A 377 -8.51 -27.66 4.83
CA ASP A 377 -8.98 -28.51 5.95
C ASP A 377 -10.07 -27.88 6.82
N ASN A 378 -11.08 -27.29 6.18
CA ASN A 378 -12.19 -26.57 6.81
C ASN A 378 -11.80 -25.34 7.65
N GLN A 379 -10.58 -24.81 7.46
CA GLN A 379 -10.09 -23.62 8.16
C GLN A 379 -9.50 -22.60 7.17
N MET A 380 -9.56 -21.32 7.56
CA MET A 380 -8.91 -20.25 6.82
C MET A 380 -7.46 -20.13 7.26
N ASN A 381 -6.53 -20.47 6.38
CA ASN A 381 -5.09 -20.42 6.62
C ASN A 381 -4.47 -19.20 5.92
N LEU A 382 -3.56 -18.53 6.62
CA LEU A 382 -2.74 -17.45 6.06
C LEU A 382 -1.56 -18.06 5.31
N LYS A 383 -1.37 -17.65 4.06
CA LYS A 383 -0.09 -17.85 3.34
C LYS A 383 0.53 -16.49 3.08
N ALA A 384 1.85 -16.45 3.04
CA ALA A 384 2.62 -15.26 2.70
C ALA A 384 3.64 -15.64 1.63
N VAL A 385 3.61 -14.93 0.51
CA VAL A 385 4.48 -15.19 -0.64
C VAL A 385 5.17 -13.92 -1.09
N GLU A 386 6.40 -14.05 -1.58
CA GLU A 386 7.10 -12.96 -2.24
C GLU A 386 6.84 -13.01 -3.74
N ILE A 387 6.42 -11.89 -4.32
CA ILE A 387 6.11 -11.80 -5.76
C ILE A 387 7.04 -10.81 -6.46
N SER A 388 7.57 -11.24 -7.60
CA SER A 388 8.44 -10.44 -8.46
C SER A 388 7.74 -9.20 -9.04
N SER A 389 8.54 -8.29 -9.60
CA SER A 389 7.96 -7.08 -10.15
C SER A 389 7.01 -7.31 -11.32
N SER A 390 7.40 -8.20 -12.23
CA SER A 390 6.62 -8.53 -13.41
C SER A 390 5.32 -9.24 -13.07
N GLU A 391 5.34 -10.18 -12.12
CA GLU A 391 4.15 -10.97 -11.79
C GLU A 391 3.10 -10.12 -11.08
N PHE A 392 3.49 -9.31 -10.10
CA PHE A 392 2.49 -8.53 -9.38
C PHE A 392 1.84 -7.42 -10.25
N GLN A 393 2.49 -6.96 -11.32
CA GLN A 393 1.91 -6.03 -12.30
C GLN A 393 0.83 -6.67 -13.18
N LYS A 394 0.79 -8.00 -13.25
CA LYS A 394 -0.24 -8.74 -13.99
C LYS A 394 -1.52 -8.93 -13.18
N LEU A 395 -1.52 -8.70 -11.86
CA LEU A 395 -2.65 -9.05 -11.00
C LEU A 395 -3.85 -8.08 -11.14
N LEU A 396 -5.09 -8.59 -11.15
CA LEU A 396 -6.33 -7.81 -11.15
C LEU A 396 -6.95 -7.81 -9.75
N PHE A 397 -6.43 -6.94 -8.89
CA PHE A 397 -6.93 -6.69 -7.53
C PHE A 397 -8.04 -5.64 -7.49
N CYS A 398 -9.23 -6.02 -7.05
CA CYS A 398 -10.40 -5.14 -7.09
C CYS A 398 -11.08 -4.90 -5.73
N ARG A 399 -10.73 -5.68 -4.70
CA ARG A 399 -11.46 -5.68 -3.43
C ARG A 399 -11.00 -4.54 -2.53
N VAL A 400 -11.78 -3.45 -2.50
CA VAL A 400 -11.50 -2.29 -1.62
C VAL A 400 -11.49 -2.64 -0.13
N ALA A 401 -12.31 -3.62 0.29
CA ALA A 401 -12.49 -3.96 1.71
C ALA A 401 -11.20 -4.44 2.39
N VAL A 402 -10.38 -5.25 1.70
CA VAL A 402 -9.16 -5.85 2.28
C VAL A 402 -8.02 -4.83 2.48
N HIS A 403 -8.16 -3.63 1.92
CA HIS A 403 -7.30 -2.49 2.25
C HIS A 403 -7.49 -1.99 3.68
N GLY A 404 -8.65 -2.29 4.28
CA GLY A 404 -9.02 -1.83 5.61
C GLY A 404 -8.04 -2.30 6.69
N LYS A 405 -7.74 -1.40 7.65
CA LYS A 405 -6.82 -1.67 8.76
C LYS A 405 -7.14 -2.97 9.50
N ARG A 406 -8.42 -3.30 9.67
CA ARG A 406 -8.85 -4.55 10.32
C ARG A 406 -8.24 -5.81 9.67
N PHE A 407 -8.22 -5.89 8.33
CA PHE A 407 -7.69 -7.06 7.63
C PHE A 407 -6.17 -7.14 7.73
N TYR A 408 -5.48 -6.01 7.69
CA TYR A 408 -4.04 -5.97 7.98
C TYR A 408 -3.78 -6.41 9.42
N ASP A 409 -4.56 -5.93 10.39
CA ASP A 409 -4.43 -6.31 11.80
C ASP A 409 -4.53 -7.82 12.01
N GLU A 410 -5.63 -8.42 11.55
CA GLU A 410 -5.88 -9.86 11.70
C GLU A 410 -4.75 -10.72 11.08
N ARG A 411 -4.21 -10.29 9.94
CA ARG A 411 -3.17 -11.04 9.23
C ARG A 411 -1.77 -10.81 9.82
N ILE A 412 -1.44 -9.59 10.22
CA ILE A 412 -0.17 -9.29 10.88
C ILE A 412 -0.11 -10.00 12.25
N ASP A 413 -1.21 -10.06 12.99
CA ASP A 413 -1.30 -10.81 14.24
C ASP A 413 -1.04 -12.32 14.02
N ALA A 414 -1.55 -12.88 12.92
CA ALA A 414 -1.25 -14.27 12.57
C ALA A 414 0.23 -14.47 12.20
N LEU A 415 0.86 -13.54 11.48
CA LEU A 415 2.30 -13.58 11.22
C LEU A 415 3.10 -13.52 12.54
N GLU A 416 2.76 -12.58 13.42
CA GLU A 416 3.40 -12.41 14.74
C GLU A 416 3.38 -13.70 15.56
N GLN A 417 2.28 -14.46 15.47
CA GLN A 417 2.11 -15.74 16.14
C GLN A 417 2.78 -16.91 15.41
N GLY A 418 3.32 -16.70 14.21
CA GLY A 418 3.93 -17.75 13.39
C GLY A 418 2.90 -18.67 12.73
N ARG A 419 1.67 -18.18 12.55
CA ARG A 419 0.53 -18.92 11.96
C ARG A 419 0.39 -18.61 10.48
N PHE A 420 1.36 -19.01 9.67
CA PHE A 420 1.35 -18.82 8.20
C PHE A 420 2.22 -19.85 7.48
N ASN A 421 1.98 -20.07 6.18
CA ASN A 421 2.73 -21.05 5.36
C ASN A 421 2.81 -22.42 6.04
N ASP A 422 1.64 -22.94 6.41
CA ASP A 422 1.44 -24.23 7.08
C ASP A 422 2.11 -24.37 8.46
N ARG A 423 2.64 -23.27 9.02
CA ARG A 423 3.11 -23.21 10.41
C ARG A 423 1.96 -22.93 11.36
N SER A 424 1.96 -23.60 12.50
CA SER A 424 1.01 -23.37 13.58
C SER A 424 1.54 -22.41 14.67
N ALA A 425 2.85 -22.22 14.73
CA ALA A 425 3.53 -21.29 15.64
C ALA A 425 5.00 -21.09 15.20
N TRP A 426 5.67 -20.10 15.79
CA TRP A 426 7.13 -20.04 15.75
C TRP A 426 7.73 -21.25 16.49
N THR A 427 8.68 -21.94 15.86
CA THR A 427 9.47 -22.98 16.53
C THR A 427 10.35 -22.33 17.59
N ALA A 428 10.42 -22.89 18.79
CA ALA A 428 11.42 -22.47 19.77
C ALA A 428 12.82 -22.67 19.16
N ASP A 429 13.67 -21.64 19.20
CA ASP A 429 15.03 -21.70 18.68
C ASP A 429 15.77 -22.90 19.28
N GLY A 430 15.98 -23.97 18.49
CA GLY A 430 16.65 -25.19 18.95
C GLY A 430 16.50 -26.46 18.09
N GLU A 431 15.43 -26.63 17.31
CA GLU A 431 15.12 -27.92 16.66
C GLU A 431 15.50 -28.06 15.18
N TYR A 432 16.46 -27.29 14.67
CA TYR A 432 16.98 -27.45 13.30
C TYR A 432 18.36 -28.13 13.19
N LYS A 433 18.84 -28.79 14.25
CA LYS A 433 20.15 -29.50 14.21
C LYS A 433 20.12 -31.02 13.99
N ASP A 434 18.97 -31.70 14.04
CA ASP A 434 18.97 -33.18 14.04
C ASP A 434 18.23 -33.89 12.89
N LYS A 435 18.14 -33.28 11.70
CA LYS A 435 17.57 -33.98 10.52
C LYS A 435 18.49 -34.18 9.32
N PHE A 436 19.81 -33.99 9.48
CA PHE A 436 20.79 -34.27 8.42
C PHE A 436 21.85 -35.34 8.77
N ILE A 437 21.63 -36.15 9.81
CA ILE A 437 22.43 -37.35 10.07
C ILE A 437 21.48 -38.55 10.17
N ASP A 438 21.03 -39.05 9.03
CA ASP A 438 20.89 -40.49 8.77
C ASP A 438 20.22 -40.72 7.42
N ARG A 439 21.03 -40.64 6.35
CA ARG A 439 20.88 -41.46 5.15
C ARG A 439 22.28 -41.80 4.65
N LYS A 440 22.81 -42.90 5.16
CA LYS A 440 23.86 -43.68 4.49
C LYS A 440 23.22 -44.62 3.49
#